data_AF-A0A024UIP1-F1
#
_entry.id   AF-A0A024UIP1-F1
#
_cell.length_a   1.000
_cell.length_b   1.000
_cell.length_c   1.000
_cell.angle_alpha   90.00
_cell.angle_beta   90.00
_cell.angle_gamma   90.00
#
_symmetry.space_group_name_H-M   'P 1'
#
loop_
_entity.id
_entity.type
_entity.pdbx_description
1 polymer ?
#
loop_
_entity_poly.entity_id
_entity_poly.type
_entity_poly.pdbx_seq_one_letter_code
_entity_poly.pdbx_strand_id
1 'polypeptide(L)'
;MMRGSSAAVPLRRSTRLLSAMATSKTPSASKKVKKTTSAARALTKMANTSAVQHKSKPGKIKDESGGAGEVLFKRGTLSREFEQRIYKKGYSCVVGVDEAGRGPLAGPVVAAACYIPLDVEIEGIYDSKQLNETQREALFEALTTHKDVQYAVHVNCPARIDEINILQATLESMTKSVEALNVHADYALIDGNKMPPLRISGEFVVKGDSKVYAIAAASIIAKVTRDRLMVEYDKTWPAYHFAQHKGYGTRAHMAAIHTHGASPIHRMTFAPLNQI
;
A
#
# COMPACT_ATOMS: atom_id res chain seq x y z
N MET A 1 -43.07 44.33 23.54
CA MET A 1 -43.64 44.91 24.78
C MET A 1 -44.95 44.19 25.11
N MET A 2 -45.09 43.77 26.38
CA MET A 2 -46.29 43.27 27.11
C MET A 2 -46.93 41.93 26.67
N ARG A 3 -46.71 40.82 27.41
CA ARG A 3 -47.37 40.29 28.66
C ARG A 3 -48.76 39.68 28.35
N GLY A 4 -48.96 38.35 28.42
CA GLY A 4 -49.30 37.50 29.60
C GLY A 4 -50.76 37.00 29.44
N SER A 5 -51.31 35.87 29.92
CA SER A 5 -50.96 34.85 30.92
C SER A 5 -52.02 33.71 30.87
N SER A 6 -51.65 32.50 31.33
CA SER A 6 -52.49 31.41 31.95
C SER A 6 -53.54 30.67 31.08
N ALA A 7 -53.89 29.38 31.24
CA ALA A 7 -53.79 28.41 32.33
C ALA A 7 -53.89 26.96 31.78
N ALA A 8 -53.15 26.00 32.33
CA ALA A 8 -53.61 24.85 33.13
C ALA A 8 -54.18 23.59 32.41
N VAL A 9 -53.65 22.44 32.86
CA VAL A 9 -53.85 21.04 32.43
C VAL A 9 -55.09 20.41 33.12
N PRO A 10 -55.63 19.29 32.61
CA PRO A 10 -55.60 18.09 33.47
C PRO A 10 -55.24 16.77 32.75
N LEU A 11 -54.65 15.87 33.54
CA LEU A 11 -54.32 14.49 33.26
C LEU A 11 -55.56 13.62 32.94
N ARG A 12 -55.36 12.54 32.18
CA ARG A 12 -55.93 11.22 32.54
C ARG A 12 -54.93 10.09 32.33
N ARG A 13 -54.78 9.31 33.41
CA ARG A 13 -54.05 8.05 33.57
C ARG A 13 -54.87 6.88 33.00
N SER A 14 -54.17 5.86 32.51
CA SER A 14 -54.44 4.44 32.86
C SER A 14 -53.17 3.63 32.54
N THR A 15 -52.37 3.08 33.47
CA THR A 15 -52.53 1.83 34.27
C THR A 15 -53.08 0.66 33.44
N ARG A 16 -52.56 -0.58 33.45
CA ARG A 16 -51.57 -1.35 34.24
C ARG A 16 -51.32 -2.67 33.44
N LEU A 17 -50.08 -3.12 33.28
CA LEU A 17 -49.44 -4.31 33.92
C LEU A 17 -49.55 -5.67 33.21
N LEU A 18 -48.34 -6.24 33.02
CA LEU A 18 -47.88 -7.61 33.32
C LEU A 18 -48.51 -8.81 32.58
N SER A 19 -47.67 -9.53 31.82
CA SER A 19 -46.88 -10.68 32.31
C SER A 19 -46.61 -11.67 31.17
N ALA A 20 -45.36 -12.12 31.01
CA ALA A 20 -45.00 -13.54 31.03
C ALA A 20 -43.54 -13.72 30.58
N MET A 21 -42.77 -14.36 31.46
CA MET A 21 -41.43 -14.88 31.18
C MET A 21 -41.51 -16.05 30.19
N ALA A 22 -40.58 -16.12 29.25
CA ALA A 22 -40.15 -17.38 28.66
C ALA A 22 -38.65 -17.31 28.34
N THR A 23 -37.93 -18.22 28.97
CA THR A 23 -36.50 -18.49 28.86
C THR A 23 -36.12 -19.02 27.48
N SER A 24 -35.02 -18.53 26.90
CA SER A 24 -34.11 -19.40 26.13
C SER A 24 -32.70 -18.81 26.10
N LYS A 25 -31.73 -19.70 26.36
CA LYS A 25 -30.30 -19.44 26.45
C LYS A 25 -29.74 -19.08 25.08
N THR A 26 -29.03 -17.96 24.97
CA THR A 26 -28.10 -17.68 23.86
C THR A 26 -26.68 -18.08 24.28
N PRO A 27 -25.94 -18.89 23.49
CA PRO A 27 -24.54 -19.12 23.78
C PRO A 27 -23.71 -17.94 23.28
N SER A 28 -22.86 -17.48 24.19
CA SER A 28 -21.76 -16.53 24.00
C SER A 28 -20.89 -16.87 22.78
N ALA A 29 -20.97 -16.06 21.73
CA ALA A 29 -19.97 -16.00 20.66
C ALA A 29 -19.16 -14.71 20.79
N SER A 30 -18.37 -14.58 21.86
CA SER A 30 -17.62 -13.35 22.14
C SER A 30 -16.23 -13.67 22.68
N LYS A 31 -15.42 -14.47 21.96
CA LYS A 31 -14.00 -14.67 22.33
C LYS A 31 -13.03 -15.00 21.19
N LYS A 32 -13.48 -15.28 19.95
CA LYS A 32 -12.58 -15.65 18.83
C LYS A 32 -12.14 -14.49 17.92
N VAL A 33 -12.83 -13.34 17.91
CA VAL A 33 -12.51 -12.22 16.98
C VAL A 33 -11.29 -11.38 17.45
N LYS A 34 -10.97 -11.36 18.75
CA LYS A 34 -9.86 -10.54 19.28
C LYS A 34 -8.45 -11.13 19.08
N LYS A 35 -8.30 -12.45 18.89
CA LYS A 35 -6.97 -13.08 18.73
C LYS A 35 -6.42 -12.96 17.30
N THR A 36 -7.28 -12.94 16.29
CA THR A 36 -6.90 -13.00 14.86
C THR A 36 -6.53 -11.64 14.25
N THR A 37 -7.11 -10.55 14.74
CA THR A 37 -6.72 -9.18 14.33
C THR A 37 -5.29 -8.82 14.75
N SER A 38 -4.79 -9.41 15.85
CA SER A 38 -3.40 -9.23 16.28
C SER A 38 -2.40 -9.87 15.31
N ALA A 39 -2.76 -10.98 14.66
CA ALA A 39 -1.89 -11.70 13.73
C ALA A 39 -1.73 -10.98 12.39
N ALA A 40 -2.83 -10.44 11.83
CA ALA A 40 -2.78 -9.61 10.61
C ALA A 40 -1.97 -8.32 10.86
N ARG A 41 -2.15 -7.70 12.02
CA ARG A 41 -1.37 -6.51 12.42
C ARG A 41 0.09 -6.86 12.71
N ALA A 42 0.40 -8.05 13.23
CA ALA A 42 1.75 -8.52 13.47
C ALA A 42 2.52 -8.81 12.16
N LEU A 43 1.87 -9.44 11.18
CA LEU A 43 2.47 -9.67 9.86
C LEU A 43 2.77 -8.36 9.12
N THR A 44 1.90 -7.35 9.23
CA THR A 44 2.19 -6.00 8.72
C THR A 44 3.25 -5.27 9.55
N LYS A 45 3.30 -5.48 10.87
CA LYS A 45 4.32 -4.88 11.74
C LYS A 45 5.72 -5.43 11.44
N MET A 46 5.84 -6.71 11.06
CA MET A 46 7.10 -7.31 10.61
C MET A 46 7.64 -6.62 9.34
N ALA A 47 6.76 -6.23 8.41
CA ALA A 47 7.15 -5.48 7.20
C ALA A 47 7.61 -4.04 7.50
N ASN A 48 7.14 -3.42 8.60
CA ASN A 48 7.57 -2.07 9.02
C ASN A 48 8.93 -2.07 9.75
N THR A 49 9.49 -3.22 10.12
CA THR A 49 10.75 -3.31 10.90
C THR A 49 12.01 -3.47 10.06
N SER A 50 11.90 -3.56 8.73
CA SER A 50 13.05 -3.80 7.86
C SER A 50 13.61 -2.50 7.28
N ALA A 51 13.98 -1.56 8.15
CA ALA A 51 15.08 -0.64 7.83
C ALA A 51 16.37 -1.46 7.97
N VAL A 52 16.73 -2.22 6.92
CA VAL A 52 17.92 -3.05 6.91
C VAL A 52 19.14 -2.13 6.85
N GLN A 53 19.76 -1.91 8.01
CA GLN A 53 21.09 -1.32 8.11
C GLN A 53 22.10 -2.32 7.54
N HIS A 54 22.61 -2.08 6.33
CA HIS A 54 23.85 -2.70 5.87
C HIS A 54 25.01 -1.71 5.99
N LYS A 55 25.82 -1.87 7.04
CA LYS A 55 27.17 -1.29 7.11
C LYS A 55 28.15 -2.30 6.52
N SER A 56 28.92 -1.92 5.50
CA SER A 56 30.12 -2.66 5.10
C SER A 56 31.27 -1.70 4.77
N LYS A 57 32.43 -1.99 5.38
CA LYS A 57 33.74 -1.33 5.21
C LYS A 57 34.33 -1.57 3.81
N PRO A 58 35.27 -0.73 3.33
CA PRO A 58 35.79 -0.82 1.97
C PRO A 58 36.81 -1.95 1.84
N GLY A 59 36.52 -2.93 0.99
CA GLY A 59 37.46 -3.95 0.54
C GLY A 59 37.50 -3.93 -0.98
N LYS A 60 38.70 -3.76 -1.56
CA LYS A 60 38.95 -3.90 -3.00
C LYS A 60 38.62 -5.34 -3.42
N ILE A 61 37.74 -5.53 -4.41
CA ILE A 61 37.60 -6.80 -5.11
C ILE A 61 37.53 -6.52 -6.61
N LYS A 62 38.41 -7.21 -7.33
CA LYS A 62 38.56 -7.23 -8.78
C LYS A 62 37.41 -8.01 -9.42
N ASP A 63 37.06 -7.61 -10.63
CA ASP A 63 36.25 -8.38 -11.57
C ASP A 63 36.70 -9.85 -11.67
N GLU A 64 35.74 -10.78 -11.66
CA GLU A 64 35.63 -11.86 -12.65
C GLU A 64 34.37 -12.75 -12.41
N SER A 65 33.47 -12.71 -13.41
CA SER A 65 32.58 -13.76 -13.97
C SER A 65 31.75 -14.72 -13.09
N GLY A 66 30.44 -14.80 -13.39
CA GLY A 66 29.58 -15.94 -13.02
C GLY A 66 28.14 -15.76 -13.52
N GLY A 67 27.76 -16.45 -14.60
CA GLY A 67 26.57 -16.18 -15.41
C GLY A 67 25.21 -16.23 -14.70
N ALA A 68 24.46 -15.13 -14.83
CA ALA A 68 23.00 -15.11 -14.80
C ALA A 68 22.54 -14.81 -16.23
N GLY A 69 21.59 -15.59 -16.76
CA GLY A 69 21.02 -15.31 -18.08
C GLY A 69 20.56 -13.85 -18.15
N GLU A 70 21.11 -13.09 -19.08
CA GLU A 70 20.87 -11.66 -19.21
C GLU A 70 19.36 -11.42 -19.41
N VAL A 71 18.74 -10.70 -18.47
CA VAL A 71 17.29 -10.43 -18.53
C VAL A 71 17.04 -9.45 -19.67
N LEU A 72 16.51 -9.95 -20.78
CA LEU A 72 16.23 -9.11 -21.94
C LEU A 72 15.05 -8.15 -21.66
N PHE A 73 15.30 -6.84 -21.77
CA PHE A 73 14.26 -5.82 -21.73
C PHE A 73 13.76 -5.52 -23.15
N LYS A 74 12.52 -5.89 -23.46
CA LYS A 74 11.91 -5.64 -24.79
C LYS A 74 11.67 -4.16 -25.08
N ARG A 75 11.68 -3.31 -24.05
CA ARG A 75 11.49 -1.86 -24.14
C ARG A 75 12.68 -1.18 -23.49
N GLY A 76 13.04 -0.02 -24.03
CA GLY A 76 14.12 0.80 -23.49
C GLY A 76 13.78 1.42 -22.13
N THR A 77 14.78 2.09 -21.58
CA THR A 77 14.73 2.83 -20.32
C THR A 77 13.97 4.16 -20.49
N LEU A 78 13.16 4.56 -19.50
CA LEU A 78 12.51 5.89 -19.51
C LEU A 78 13.54 7.03 -19.45
N SER A 79 13.22 8.17 -20.06
CA SER A 79 14.07 9.37 -19.98
C SER A 79 14.00 10.02 -18.58
N ARG A 80 15.04 10.79 -18.23
CA ARG A 80 15.18 11.53 -16.97
C ARG A 80 14.75 13.01 -17.08
N GLU A 81 13.98 13.36 -18.10
CA GLU A 81 13.64 14.76 -18.43
C GLU A 81 12.88 15.47 -17.31
N PHE A 82 11.99 14.76 -16.61
CA PHE A 82 11.23 15.31 -15.50
C PHE A 82 12.14 15.69 -14.35
N GLU A 83 13.03 14.79 -13.94
CA GLU A 83 14.01 15.00 -12.88
C GLU A 83 14.93 16.16 -13.26
N GLN A 84 15.53 16.11 -14.45
CA GLN A 84 16.42 17.17 -14.95
C GLN A 84 15.78 18.55 -14.94
N ARG A 85 14.49 18.66 -15.32
CA ARG A 85 13.73 19.93 -15.22
C ARG A 85 13.66 20.44 -13.78
N ILE A 86 13.50 19.55 -12.81
CA ILE A 86 13.42 19.93 -11.39
C ILE A 86 14.79 20.30 -10.84
N TYR A 87 15.85 19.57 -11.20
CA TYR A 87 17.23 19.94 -10.88
C TYR A 87 17.60 21.34 -11.40
N LYS A 88 17.19 21.68 -12.64
CA LYS A 88 17.38 23.03 -13.21
C LYS A 88 16.67 24.15 -12.44
N LYS A 89 15.65 23.83 -11.63
CA LYS A 89 14.97 24.79 -10.74
C LYS A 89 15.72 24.99 -9.41
N GLY A 90 16.84 24.31 -9.17
CA GLY A 90 17.68 24.46 -7.98
C GLY A 90 17.42 23.42 -6.88
N TYR A 91 16.59 22.41 -7.13
CA TYR A 91 16.41 21.27 -6.23
C TYR A 91 17.54 20.25 -6.39
N SER A 92 17.83 19.49 -5.35
CA SER A 92 19.01 18.62 -5.25
C SER A 92 18.67 17.14 -5.04
N CYS A 93 17.49 16.82 -4.49
CA CYS A 93 17.07 15.46 -4.19
C CYS A 93 15.61 15.26 -4.61
N VAL A 94 15.43 14.83 -5.87
CA VAL A 94 14.14 14.59 -6.49
C VAL A 94 13.74 13.13 -6.33
N VAL A 95 12.61 12.88 -5.67
CA VAL A 95 12.13 11.52 -5.38
C VAL A 95 10.88 11.19 -6.18
N GLY A 96 10.81 9.99 -6.72
CA GLY A 96 9.61 9.44 -7.33
C GLY A 96 8.80 8.63 -6.33
N VAL A 97 7.47 8.70 -6.41
CA VAL A 97 6.57 8.02 -5.48
C VAL A 97 5.41 7.39 -6.23
N ASP A 98 5.11 6.12 -5.93
CA ASP A 98 3.99 5.39 -6.51
C ASP A 98 3.45 4.33 -5.53
N GLU A 99 2.27 3.79 -5.81
CA GLU A 99 1.61 2.75 -5.04
C GLU A 99 1.27 1.48 -5.84
N ALA A 100 1.15 0.38 -5.11
CA ALA A 100 0.54 -0.86 -5.58
C ALA A 100 -0.61 -1.26 -4.65
N GLY A 101 -1.68 -1.80 -5.25
CA GLY A 101 -2.72 -2.49 -4.48
C GLY A 101 -3.95 -1.67 -4.12
N ARG A 102 -4.32 -0.65 -4.90
CA ARG A 102 -5.58 0.09 -4.62
C ARG A 102 -6.84 -0.69 -4.94
N GLY A 103 -6.89 -1.38 -6.08
CA GLY A 103 -8.08 -2.11 -6.54
C GLY A 103 -8.41 -3.47 -5.89
N PRO A 104 -7.45 -4.24 -5.35
CA PRO A 104 -7.72 -5.54 -4.73
C PRO A 104 -8.76 -5.51 -3.59
N LEU A 105 -9.50 -6.62 -3.46
CA LEU A 105 -10.45 -6.85 -2.36
C LEU A 105 -9.74 -7.26 -1.05
N ALA A 106 -8.51 -7.76 -1.15
CA ALA A 106 -7.72 -8.22 -0.02
C ALA A 106 -6.27 -7.73 -0.08
N GLY A 107 -5.66 -7.67 1.11
CA GLY A 107 -4.28 -7.27 1.33
C GLY A 107 -4.08 -5.76 1.41
N PRO A 108 -2.86 -5.31 1.68
CA PRO A 108 -2.55 -3.92 1.93
C PRO A 108 -2.49 -3.08 0.65
N VAL A 109 -2.46 -1.77 0.84
CA VAL A 109 -1.90 -0.81 -0.13
C VAL A 109 -0.45 -0.55 0.27
N VAL A 110 0.47 -0.66 -0.69
CA VAL A 110 1.90 -0.46 -0.49
C VAL A 110 2.31 0.75 -1.32
N ALA A 111 3.00 1.71 -0.73
CA ALA A 111 3.62 2.80 -1.49
C ALA A 111 5.13 2.76 -1.31
N ALA A 112 5.86 3.18 -2.32
CA ALA A 112 7.31 3.35 -2.25
C ALA A 112 7.69 4.77 -2.65
N ALA A 113 8.74 5.28 -2.04
CA ALA A 113 9.47 6.46 -2.50
C ALA A 113 10.86 6.01 -2.94
N CYS A 114 11.35 6.52 -4.06
CA CYS A 114 12.63 6.15 -4.63
C CYS A 114 13.38 7.40 -5.10
N TYR A 115 14.61 7.54 -4.62
CA TYR A 115 15.58 8.52 -5.05
C TYR A 115 16.69 7.82 -5.84
N ILE A 116 16.96 8.32 -7.04
CA ILE A 116 18.03 7.83 -7.91
C ILE A 116 18.82 9.06 -8.39
N PRO A 117 20.12 9.18 -8.08
CA PRO A 117 20.96 10.25 -8.60
C PRO A 117 20.90 10.34 -10.14
N LEU A 118 21.17 11.53 -10.70
CA LEU A 118 21.07 11.75 -12.15
C LEU A 118 22.17 11.04 -12.95
N ASP A 119 23.31 10.79 -12.33
CA ASP A 119 24.47 10.06 -12.88
C ASP A 119 24.33 8.54 -12.75
N VAL A 120 23.29 8.07 -12.05
CA VAL A 120 22.96 6.65 -11.92
C VAL A 120 21.86 6.30 -12.92
N GLU A 121 22.17 5.35 -13.80
CA GLU A 121 21.21 4.77 -14.74
C GLU A 121 21.13 3.26 -14.54
N ILE A 122 19.94 2.80 -14.21
CA ILE A 122 19.55 1.39 -14.19
C ILE A 122 18.73 1.14 -15.45
N GLU A 123 19.24 0.28 -16.32
CA GLU A 123 18.61 -0.07 -17.59
C GLU A 123 17.29 -0.83 -17.37
N GLY A 124 16.29 -0.59 -18.22
CA GLY A 124 15.04 -1.34 -18.23
C GLY A 124 13.96 -0.80 -17.29
N ILE A 125 14.24 0.28 -16.54
CA ILE A 125 13.20 0.97 -15.74
C ILE A 125 12.12 1.53 -16.67
N TYR A 126 10.93 0.99 -16.50
CA TYR A 126 9.73 1.30 -17.27
C TYR A 126 8.48 0.97 -16.43
N ASP A 127 7.29 1.25 -16.97
CA ASP A 127 6.00 0.93 -16.34
C ASP A 127 5.94 -0.52 -15.86
N SER A 128 5.80 -0.70 -14.54
CA SER A 128 5.82 -2.01 -13.87
C SER A 128 4.75 -2.98 -14.39
N LYS A 129 3.64 -2.49 -14.92
CA LYS A 129 2.56 -3.32 -15.48
C LYS A 129 2.93 -3.90 -16.85
N GLN A 130 3.89 -3.29 -17.53
CA GLN A 130 4.37 -3.70 -18.85
C GLN A 130 5.60 -4.61 -18.78
N LEU A 131 6.18 -4.74 -17.60
CA LEU A 131 7.23 -5.68 -17.27
C LEU A 131 6.64 -7.03 -16.84
N ASN A 132 7.31 -8.12 -17.21
CA ASN A 132 6.97 -9.44 -16.66
C ASN A 132 7.52 -9.60 -15.22
N GLU A 133 7.14 -10.67 -14.54
CA GLU A 133 7.55 -10.90 -13.14
C GLU A 133 9.07 -11.00 -12.99
N THR A 134 9.75 -11.76 -13.87
CA THR A 134 11.21 -11.90 -13.87
C THR A 134 11.94 -10.57 -14.05
N GLN A 135 11.48 -9.73 -14.97
CA GLN A 135 12.03 -8.39 -15.21
C GLN A 135 11.82 -7.48 -14.00
N ARG A 136 10.62 -7.51 -13.39
CA ARG A 136 10.35 -6.72 -12.18
C ARG A 136 11.23 -7.15 -11.01
N GLU A 137 11.42 -8.46 -10.82
CA GLU A 137 12.27 -9.00 -9.75
C GLU A 137 13.75 -8.61 -9.96
N ALA A 138 14.26 -8.69 -11.20
CA ALA A 138 15.61 -8.24 -11.53
C ALA A 138 15.82 -6.73 -11.27
N LEU A 139 14.85 -5.90 -11.69
CA LEU A 139 14.91 -4.45 -11.43
C LEU A 139 14.73 -4.11 -9.96
N PHE A 140 13.90 -4.85 -9.23
CA PHE A 140 13.78 -4.70 -7.79
C PHE A 140 15.12 -4.95 -7.11
N GLU A 141 15.81 -6.03 -7.46
CA GLU A 141 17.13 -6.34 -6.91
C GLU A 141 18.14 -5.23 -7.27
N ALA A 142 18.18 -4.80 -8.53
CA ALA A 142 19.06 -3.73 -8.98
C ALA A 142 18.79 -2.42 -8.22
N LEU A 143 17.54 -2.02 -8.07
CA LEU A 143 17.15 -0.80 -7.34
C LEU A 143 17.49 -0.87 -5.85
N THR A 144 17.25 -2.01 -5.21
CA THR A 144 17.33 -2.12 -3.75
C THR A 144 18.72 -2.44 -3.22
N THR A 145 19.62 -2.92 -4.08
CA THR A 145 21.02 -3.22 -3.74
C THR A 145 22.01 -2.15 -4.22
N HIS A 146 21.59 -1.25 -5.12
CA HIS A 146 22.46 -0.21 -5.64
C HIS A 146 22.85 0.80 -4.54
N LYS A 147 24.16 0.98 -4.33
CA LYS A 147 24.72 1.78 -3.22
C LYS A 147 24.26 3.24 -3.17
N ASP A 148 23.99 3.84 -4.33
CA ASP A 148 23.60 5.26 -4.44
C ASP A 148 22.09 5.46 -4.56
N VAL A 149 21.31 4.39 -4.70
CA VAL A 149 19.83 4.47 -4.73
C VAL A 149 19.32 4.45 -3.30
N GLN A 150 18.34 5.30 -3.01
CA GLN A 150 17.68 5.34 -1.71
C GLN A 150 16.20 5.13 -1.91
N TYR A 151 15.61 4.25 -1.11
CA TYR A 151 14.19 3.96 -1.19
C TYR A 151 13.61 3.70 0.18
N ALA A 152 12.31 3.88 0.29
CA ALA A 152 11.56 3.52 1.47
C ALA A 152 10.16 3.05 1.07
N VAL A 153 9.62 2.12 1.86
CA VAL A 153 8.32 1.49 1.60
C VAL A 153 7.45 1.62 2.85
N HIS A 154 6.19 1.99 2.65
CA HIS A 154 5.17 1.95 3.68
C HIS A 154 4.01 1.05 3.25
N VAL A 155 3.53 0.25 4.20
CA VAL A 155 2.45 -0.71 4.01
C VAL A 155 1.26 -0.31 4.89
N ASN A 156 0.12 -0.03 4.27
CA ASN A 156 -1.13 0.21 5.00
C ASN A 156 -2.03 -1.03 4.98
N CYS A 157 -2.39 -1.51 6.17
CA CYS A 157 -3.17 -2.74 6.32
C CYS A 157 -4.65 -2.55 5.90
N PRO A 158 -5.36 -3.65 5.56
CA PRO A 158 -6.79 -3.62 5.22
C PRO A 158 -7.66 -2.91 6.26
N ALA A 159 -7.40 -3.14 7.55
CA ALA A 159 -8.15 -2.49 8.63
C ALA A 159 -8.00 -0.96 8.61
N ARG A 160 -6.79 -0.45 8.31
CA ARG A 160 -6.57 1.00 8.15
C ARG A 160 -7.25 1.52 6.88
N ILE A 161 -7.21 0.75 5.78
CA ILE A 161 -7.93 1.10 4.55
C ILE A 161 -9.44 1.24 4.81
N ASP A 162 -10.04 0.31 5.56
CA ASP A 162 -11.46 0.37 5.93
C ASP A 162 -11.77 1.56 6.86
N GLU A 163 -10.83 1.92 7.75
CA GLU A 163 -10.99 3.06 8.69
C GLU A 163 -10.98 4.42 7.99
N ILE A 164 -10.01 4.64 7.08
CA ILE A 164 -9.76 5.97 6.50
C ILE A 164 -10.07 6.06 5.01
N ASN A 165 -10.64 5.02 4.39
CA ASN A 165 -10.81 4.83 2.95
C ASN A 165 -9.51 4.66 2.14
N ILE A 166 -9.65 4.07 0.95
CA ILE A 166 -8.50 3.71 0.09
C ILE A 166 -7.70 4.91 -0.41
N LEU A 167 -8.36 6.04 -0.68
CA LEU A 167 -7.64 7.23 -1.13
C LEU A 167 -6.73 7.75 -0.02
N GLN A 168 -7.26 7.94 1.20
CA GLN A 168 -6.44 8.45 2.30
C GLN A 168 -5.38 7.44 2.73
N ALA A 169 -5.68 6.13 2.73
CA ALA A 169 -4.68 5.11 3.03
C ALA A 169 -3.52 5.10 2.02
N THR A 170 -3.81 5.39 0.75
CA THR A 170 -2.79 5.57 -0.30
C THR A 170 -1.93 6.80 -0.01
N LEU A 171 -2.56 7.97 0.19
CA LEU A 171 -1.84 9.23 0.44
C LEU A 171 -1.01 9.16 1.74
N GLU A 172 -1.53 8.49 2.77
CA GLU A 172 -0.82 8.24 4.02
C GLU A 172 0.40 7.36 3.78
N SER A 173 0.29 6.28 2.99
CA SER A 173 1.45 5.46 2.64
C SER A 173 2.47 6.22 1.83
N MET A 174 2.07 7.00 0.82
CA MET A 174 2.99 7.83 0.05
C MET A 174 3.76 8.81 0.94
N THR A 175 3.05 9.49 1.84
CA THR A 175 3.63 10.43 2.81
C THR A 175 4.68 9.74 3.66
N LYS A 176 4.32 8.62 4.27
CA LYS A 176 5.22 7.86 5.16
C LYS A 176 6.41 7.26 4.42
N SER A 177 6.26 6.88 3.15
CA SER A 177 7.38 6.43 2.32
C SER A 177 8.37 7.55 2.07
N VAL A 178 7.92 8.78 1.78
CA VAL A 178 8.81 9.93 1.64
C VAL A 178 9.51 10.28 2.95
N GLU A 179 8.76 10.32 4.06
CA GLU A 179 9.30 10.65 5.39
C GLU A 179 10.31 9.61 5.92
N ALA A 180 10.25 8.37 5.43
CA ALA A 180 11.14 7.29 5.84
C ALA A 180 12.43 7.19 5.01
N LEU A 181 12.62 8.05 4.00
CA LEU A 181 13.87 8.10 3.25
C LEU A 181 15.03 8.57 4.13
N ASN A 182 16.18 7.90 4.01
CA ASN A 182 17.42 8.28 4.70
C ASN A 182 18.18 9.43 4.02
N VAL A 183 17.52 10.13 3.10
CA VAL A 183 18.05 11.30 2.38
C VAL A 183 17.13 12.48 2.59
N HIS A 184 17.72 13.68 2.56
CA HIS A 184 16.95 14.93 2.61
C HIS A 184 16.34 15.21 1.23
N ALA A 185 15.24 14.53 0.93
CA ALA A 185 14.41 14.83 -0.23
C ALA A 185 13.92 16.28 -0.16
N ASP A 186 14.05 17.02 -1.26
CA ASP A 186 13.58 18.42 -1.36
C ASP A 186 12.50 18.62 -2.43
N TYR A 187 12.27 17.62 -3.29
CA TYR A 187 11.17 17.61 -4.25
C TYR A 187 10.59 16.20 -4.49
N ALA A 188 9.27 16.07 -4.54
CA ALA A 188 8.60 14.81 -4.86
C ALA A 188 7.80 14.86 -6.18
N LEU A 189 8.01 13.85 -7.01
CA LEU A 189 7.23 13.53 -8.20
C LEU A 189 6.31 12.36 -7.86
N ILE A 190 4.99 12.57 -7.87
CA ILE A 190 4.00 11.60 -7.37
C ILE A 190 3.18 11.02 -8.54
N ASP A 191 2.97 9.71 -8.60
CA ASP A 191 2.01 9.14 -9.57
C ASP A 191 0.56 9.56 -9.26
N GLY A 192 -0.21 9.77 -10.32
CA GLY A 192 -1.64 10.01 -10.25
C GLY A 192 -2.01 11.49 -10.35
N ASN A 193 -3.04 11.88 -9.59
CA ASN A 193 -3.71 13.18 -9.76
C ASN A 193 -3.99 13.92 -8.45
N LYS A 194 -3.36 13.49 -7.36
CA LYS A 194 -3.51 14.10 -6.04
C LYS A 194 -2.18 14.16 -5.34
N MET A 195 -1.94 15.28 -4.66
CA MET A 195 -0.75 15.45 -3.85
C MET A 195 -1.00 14.86 -2.44
N PRO A 196 -0.14 13.95 -1.94
CA PRO A 196 -0.13 13.57 -0.54
C PRO A 196 0.34 14.75 0.32
N PRO A 197 -0.04 14.81 1.60
CA PRO A 197 0.42 15.85 2.52
C PRO A 197 1.92 15.68 2.80
N LEU A 198 2.77 16.45 2.12
CA LEU A 198 4.23 16.44 2.29
C LEU A 198 4.74 17.77 2.86
N ARG A 199 5.89 17.71 3.55
CA ARG A 199 6.63 18.90 4.02
C ARG A 199 7.61 19.47 3.00
N ILE A 200 7.68 18.84 1.83
CA ILE A 200 8.61 19.17 0.75
C ILE A 200 7.81 19.63 -0.48
N SER A 201 8.48 20.35 -1.39
CA SER A 201 7.89 20.71 -2.68
C SER A 201 7.56 19.47 -3.49
N GLY A 202 6.61 19.57 -4.41
CA GLY A 202 6.32 18.46 -5.31
C GLY A 202 5.21 18.76 -6.30
N GLU A 203 5.03 17.84 -7.23
CA GLU A 203 3.93 17.83 -8.17
C GLU A 203 3.50 16.38 -8.46
N PHE A 204 2.24 16.19 -8.82
CA PHE A 204 1.74 14.90 -9.29
C PHE A 204 1.83 14.83 -10.82
N VAL A 205 2.00 13.63 -11.35
CA VAL A 205 2.07 13.34 -12.79
C VAL A 205 1.08 12.23 -13.11
N VAL A 206 0.09 12.54 -13.95
CA VAL A 206 -0.88 11.54 -14.40
C VAL A 206 -0.19 10.52 -15.29
N LYS A 207 -0.27 9.24 -14.91
CA LYS A 207 0.49 8.13 -15.52
C LYS A 207 2.00 8.37 -15.42
N GLY A 208 2.46 8.82 -14.26
CA GLY A 208 3.86 9.09 -13.95
C GLY A 208 4.71 7.83 -14.06
N ASP A 209 4.18 6.66 -13.71
CA ASP A 209 4.82 5.34 -13.88
C ASP A 209 5.28 5.05 -15.32
N SER A 210 4.63 5.67 -16.31
CA SER A 210 4.95 5.53 -17.73
C SER A 210 5.80 6.67 -18.32
N LYS A 211 6.12 7.70 -17.52
CA LYS A 211 6.72 8.96 -18.02
C LYS A 211 7.93 9.44 -17.21
N VAL A 212 7.97 9.12 -15.92
CA VAL A 212 8.95 9.62 -14.97
C VAL A 212 9.72 8.43 -14.44
N TYR A 213 11.02 8.43 -14.67
CA TYR A 213 11.90 7.34 -14.32
C TYR A 213 11.88 7.00 -12.83
N ALA A 214 11.97 8.01 -11.95
CA ALA A 214 11.92 7.80 -10.51
C ALA A 214 10.56 7.25 -10.02
N ILE A 215 9.45 7.67 -10.64
CA ILE A 215 8.12 7.13 -10.32
C ILE A 215 8.03 5.67 -10.78
N ALA A 216 8.50 5.36 -11.98
CA ALA A 216 8.55 3.99 -12.49
C ALA A 216 9.36 3.07 -11.56
N ALA A 217 10.52 3.54 -11.07
CA ALA A 217 11.32 2.83 -10.09
C ALA A 217 10.54 2.56 -8.78
N ALA A 218 9.86 3.58 -8.24
CA ALA A 218 9.00 3.42 -7.07
C ALA A 218 7.85 2.43 -7.33
N SER A 219 7.25 2.45 -8.52
CA SER A 219 6.18 1.52 -8.93
C SER A 219 6.63 0.06 -8.86
N ILE A 220 7.86 -0.21 -9.33
CA ILE A 220 8.46 -1.55 -9.33
C ILE A 220 8.66 -2.02 -7.89
N ILE A 221 9.25 -1.17 -7.04
CA ILE A 221 9.47 -1.47 -5.62
C ILE A 221 8.15 -1.76 -4.90
N ALA A 222 7.15 -0.90 -5.07
CA ALA A 222 5.83 -1.08 -4.46
C ALA A 222 5.14 -2.37 -4.95
N LYS A 223 5.21 -2.64 -6.25
CA LYS A 223 4.57 -3.80 -6.89
C LYS A 223 5.18 -5.12 -6.42
N VAL A 224 6.51 -5.25 -6.50
CA VAL A 224 7.21 -6.49 -6.08
C VAL A 224 7.02 -6.72 -4.59
N THR A 225 7.17 -5.66 -3.77
CA THR A 225 6.94 -5.78 -2.31
C THR A 225 5.53 -6.27 -2.01
N ARG A 226 4.50 -5.68 -2.65
CA ARG A 226 3.12 -6.10 -2.43
C ARG A 226 2.87 -7.53 -2.89
N ASP A 227 3.36 -7.91 -4.07
CA ASP A 227 3.11 -9.24 -4.61
C ASP A 227 3.76 -10.33 -3.74
N ARG A 228 4.97 -10.08 -3.22
CA ARG A 228 5.62 -10.95 -2.22
C ARG A 228 4.79 -11.07 -0.94
N LEU A 229 4.24 -9.97 -0.41
CA LEU A 229 3.32 -10.03 0.75
C LEU A 229 2.08 -10.89 0.47
N MET A 230 1.50 -10.80 -0.73
CA MET A 230 0.33 -11.61 -1.08
C MET A 230 0.66 -13.10 -1.19
N VAL A 231 1.88 -13.45 -1.63
CA VAL A 231 2.38 -14.84 -1.62
C VAL A 231 2.56 -15.34 -0.18
N GLU A 232 3.07 -14.52 0.73
CA GLU A 232 3.15 -14.89 2.15
C GLU A 232 1.78 -15.06 2.81
N TYR A 233 0.81 -14.20 2.47
CA TYR A 233 -0.57 -14.35 2.94
C TYR A 233 -1.25 -15.61 2.42
N ASP A 234 -0.90 -16.07 1.23
CA ASP A 234 -1.41 -17.33 0.67
C ASP A 234 -1.06 -18.52 1.58
N LYS A 235 0.16 -18.55 2.16
CA LYS A 235 0.57 -19.60 3.10
C LYS A 235 -0.29 -19.62 4.36
N THR A 236 -0.76 -18.46 4.80
CA THR A 236 -1.61 -18.32 6.00
C THR A 236 -3.08 -18.60 5.70
N TRP A 237 -3.56 -18.25 4.50
CA TRP A 237 -4.94 -18.41 4.06
C TRP A 237 -5.01 -19.11 2.69
N PRO A 238 -4.58 -20.38 2.59
CA PRO A 238 -4.39 -21.06 1.30
C PRO A 238 -5.68 -21.28 0.52
N ALA A 239 -6.82 -21.33 1.20
CA ALA A 239 -8.14 -21.50 0.60
C ALA A 239 -8.54 -20.35 -0.35
N TYR A 240 -7.85 -19.21 -0.29
CA TYR A 240 -8.16 -18.04 -1.10
C TYR A 240 -7.25 -17.88 -2.31
N HIS A 241 -6.15 -18.65 -2.44
CA HIS A 241 -5.24 -18.59 -3.59
C HIS A 241 -4.67 -17.19 -3.91
N PHE A 242 -4.41 -16.40 -2.87
CA PHE A 242 -3.84 -15.05 -2.96
C PHE A 242 -2.53 -14.97 -3.77
N ALA A 243 -1.73 -16.03 -3.79
CA ALA A 243 -0.50 -16.06 -4.58
C ALA A 243 -0.75 -15.88 -6.09
N GLN A 244 -1.92 -16.28 -6.59
CA GLN A 244 -2.24 -16.25 -8.03
C GLN A 244 -2.81 -14.88 -8.45
N HIS A 245 -3.84 -14.41 -7.76
CA HIS A 245 -4.56 -13.19 -8.15
C HIS A 245 -4.24 -11.98 -7.26
N LYS A 246 -3.30 -12.10 -6.31
CA LYS A 246 -2.79 -10.99 -5.48
C LYS A 246 -3.90 -10.19 -4.76
N GLY A 247 -5.01 -10.84 -4.43
CA GLY A 247 -6.19 -10.26 -3.78
C GLY A 247 -7.19 -9.53 -4.70
N TYR A 248 -6.96 -9.49 -6.02
CA TYR A 248 -7.95 -8.96 -6.97
C TYR A 248 -9.21 -9.84 -6.99
N GLY A 249 -10.39 -9.25 -7.22
CA GLY A 249 -11.69 -9.93 -7.22
C GLY A 249 -11.93 -10.77 -8.48
N THR A 250 -11.08 -11.76 -8.73
CA THR A 250 -11.27 -12.73 -9.80
C THR A 250 -12.42 -13.69 -9.48
N ARG A 251 -12.92 -14.42 -10.48
CA ARG A 251 -13.96 -15.45 -10.26
C ARG A 251 -13.53 -16.48 -9.20
N ALA A 252 -12.26 -16.91 -9.24
CA ALA A 252 -11.72 -17.85 -8.25
C ALA A 252 -11.71 -17.25 -6.84
N HIS A 253 -11.29 -15.98 -6.70
CA HIS A 253 -11.26 -15.31 -5.41
C HIS A 253 -12.67 -15.13 -4.83
N MET A 254 -13.64 -14.72 -5.65
CA MET A 254 -15.03 -14.59 -5.22
C MET A 254 -15.64 -15.92 -4.81
N ALA A 255 -15.36 -17.01 -5.53
CA ALA A 255 -15.81 -18.35 -5.15
C ALA A 255 -15.25 -18.79 -3.79
N ALA A 256 -13.97 -18.50 -3.52
CA ALA A 256 -13.36 -18.74 -2.22
C ALA A 256 -14.03 -17.93 -1.10
N ILE A 257 -14.31 -16.64 -1.34
CA ILE A 257 -15.04 -15.78 -0.38
C ILE A 257 -16.44 -16.34 -0.11
N HIS A 258 -17.18 -16.76 -1.13
CA HIS A 258 -18.51 -17.36 -0.94
C HIS A 258 -18.46 -18.68 -0.13
N THR A 259 -17.41 -19.47 -0.31
CA THR A 259 -17.27 -20.78 0.34
C THR A 259 -16.77 -20.65 1.79
N HIS A 260 -15.82 -19.74 2.03
CA HIS A 260 -15.07 -19.67 3.29
C HIS A 260 -15.37 -18.41 4.12
N GLY A 261 -16.18 -17.49 3.60
CA GLY A 261 -16.37 -16.15 4.16
C GLY A 261 -15.19 -15.22 3.87
N ALA A 262 -15.21 -14.02 4.41
CA ALA A 262 -14.08 -13.08 4.32
C ALA A 262 -12.98 -13.42 5.33
N SER A 263 -11.73 -13.44 4.88
CA SER A 263 -10.55 -13.54 5.75
C SER A 263 -10.20 -12.20 6.43
N PRO A 264 -9.37 -12.18 7.49
CA PRO A 264 -8.97 -10.95 8.19
C PRO A 264 -8.20 -9.92 7.34
N ILE A 265 -7.75 -10.28 6.14
CA ILE A 265 -7.05 -9.35 5.24
C ILE A 265 -7.94 -8.82 4.12
N HIS A 266 -9.22 -9.15 4.10
CA HIS A 266 -10.18 -8.52 3.20
C HIS A 266 -10.51 -7.10 3.65
N ARG A 267 -10.84 -6.25 2.68
CA ARG A 267 -11.26 -4.86 2.87
C ARG A 267 -12.78 -4.84 2.91
N MET A 268 -13.35 -4.86 4.09
CA MET A 268 -14.78 -5.09 4.29
C MET A 268 -15.63 -3.94 3.77
N THR A 269 -15.03 -2.76 3.53
CA THR A 269 -15.72 -1.60 2.95
C THR A 269 -15.83 -1.62 1.43
N PHE A 270 -15.11 -2.51 0.74
CA PHE A 270 -15.11 -2.57 -0.72
C PHE A 270 -16.30 -3.37 -1.24
N ALA A 271 -16.90 -2.93 -2.34
CA ALA A 271 -17.82 -3.79 -3.09
C ALA A 271 -17.05 -4.94 -3.76
N PRO A 272 -17.58 -6.18 -3.79
CA PRO A 272 -18.90 -6.59 -3.27
C PRO A 272 -18.91 -7.03 -1.80
N LEU A 273 -17.78 -7.02 -1.08
CA LEU A 273 -17.68 -7.50 0.30
C LEU A 273 -18.58 -6.73 1.28
N ASN A 274 -18.81 -5.44 1.05
CA ASN A 274 -19.72 -4.63 1.86
C ASN A 274 -21.21 -4.94 1.64
N GLN A 275 -21.54 -5.90 0.77
CA GLN A 275 -22.89 -6.33 0.42
C GLN A 275 -23.18 -7.79 0.84
N ILE A 276 -22.18 -8.51 1.37
CA ILE A 276 -22.26 -9.92 1.76
C ILE A 276 -22.27 -10.02 3.28
#